data_AF-A0A9D2R2M6-F1
#
_entry.id   AF-A0A9D2R2M6-F1
#
_cell.length_a   1.000
_cell.length_b   1.000
_cell.length_c   1.000
_cell.angle_alpha   90.00
_cell.angle_beta   90.00
_cell.angle_gamma   90.00
#
_symmetry.space_group_name_H-M   'P 1'
#
loop_
_entity.id
_entity.type
_entity.pdbx_description
1 polymer ?
#
loop_
_entity_poly.entity_id
_entity_poly.type
_entity_poly.pdbx_seq_one_letter_code
_entity_poly.pdbx_strand_id
1 'polypeptide(L)'
;MQDKNKRKDGPAHSEDLALKSAAAYFGDELIHWLGIRERALRAVPTEMVELETRHMYEDFLYEMENGMYYHFEFESDSISTEDLRRFREYEASTARIYKAPVVTYVICSSEVKNLRDSITEGINTYRVSLIRLKDENGDRLLEQLAEKTAGNLTREDIIPLLFSPLMGGRFRQKERILRCIEVLKNAETIFPQNDIRKMEAILYTFAVKFLDDDELKSIKEAVAMTKLGQMIWE
;
A
#
# COMPACT_ATOMS: atom_id res chain seq x y z
N MET A 1 -24.18 -34.33 -12.38
CA MET A 1 -25.48 -33.85 -11.85
C MET A 1 -25.18 -32.72 -10.87
N GLN A 2 -25.09 -31.50 -11.41
CA GLN A 2 -26.06 -30.41 -11.19
C GLN A 2 -25.99 -29.81 -9.78
N ASP A 3 -25.05 -28.87 -9.66
CA ASP A 3 -25.23 -27.51 -9.16
C ASP A 3 -26.60 -27.19 -8.53
N LYS A 4 -26.61 -27.04 -7.20
CA LYS A 4 -27.69 -26.41 -6.44
C LYS A 4 -27.14 -25.16 -5.75
N ASN A 5 -26.92 -24.12 -6.54
CA ASN A 5 -26.78 -22.77 -6.01
C ASN A 5 -27.64 -21.79 -6.82
N LYS A 6 -28.96 -22.03 -6.86
CA LYS A 6 -29.92 -21.01 -7.27
C LYS A 6 -30.27 -20.17 -6.03
N ARG A 7 -29.61 -19.01 -5.91
CA ARG A 7 -30.12 -17.91 -5.10
C ARG A 7 -31.56 -17.65 -5.54
N LYS A 8 -32.49 -17.63 -4.58
CA LYS A 8 -33.88 -17.20 -4.80
C LYS A 8 -33.87 -15.68 -4.85
N ASP A 9 -33.84 -15.12 -6.05
CA ASP A 9 -34.11 -13.71 -6.25
C ASP A 9 -35.58 -13.43 -5.87
N GLY A 10 -35.81 -12.40 -5.06
CA GLY A 10 -37.12 -12.09 -4.49
C GLY A 10 -38.13 -11.49 -5.48
N PRO A 11 -39.37 -11.18 -5.03
CA PRO A 11 -40.48 -10.69 -5.88
C PRO A 11 -40.15 -9.45 -6.71
N ALA A 12 -39.36 -8.52 -6.16
CA ALA A 12 -38.93 -7.30 -6.86
C ALA A 12 -38.06 -7.59 -8.10
N HIS A 13 -37.28 -8.69 -8.09
CA HIS A 13 -36.47 -9.09 -9.24
C HIS A 13 -37.35 -9.72 -10.34
N SER A 14 -38.40 -10.44 -9.94
CA SER A 14 -39.37 -11.01 -10.90
C SER A 14 -40.23 -9.93 -11.57
N GLU A 15 -40.59 -8.86 -10.86
CA GLU A 15 -41.34 -7.73 -11.43
C GLU A 15 -40.49 -6.94 -12.43
N ASP A 16 -39.24 -6.62 -12.08
CA ASP A 16 -38.30 -5.95 -13.00
C ASP A 16 -38.04 -6.79 -14.26
N LEU A 17 -37.85 -8.10 -14.10
CA LEU A 17 -37.67 -9.01 -15.23
C LEU A 17 -38.93 -9.09 -16.12
N ALA A 18 -40.12 -9.09 -15.52
CA ALA A 18 -41.39 -9.11 -16.24
C ALA A 18 -41.58 -7.82 -17.05
N LEU A 19 -41.29 -6.65 -16.46
CA LEU A 19 -41.36 -5.36 -17.15
C LEU A 19 -40.33 -5.23 -18.26
N LYS A 20 -39.08 -5.69 -18.04
CA LYS A 20 -38.05 -5.76 -19.09
C LYS A 20 -38.48 -6.64 -20.25
N SER A 21 -39.07 -7.80 -19.95
CA SER A 21 -39.59 -8.72 -20.96
C SER A 21 -40.76 -8.11 -21.74
N ALA A 22 -41.67 -7.42 -21.05
CA ALA A 22 -42.78 -6.71 -21.68
C ALA A 22 -42.29 -5.56 -22.59
N ALA A 23 -41.31 -4.78 -22.15
CA ALA A 23 -40.72 -3.71 -22.96
C ALA A 23 -40.00 -4.25 -24.21
N ALA A 24 -39.30 -5.38 -24.09
CA ALA A 24 -38.66 -6.03 -25.23
C ALA A 24 -39.68 -6.64 -26.22
N TYR A 25 -40.79 -7.18 -25.71
CA TYR A 25 -41.80 -7.87 -26.52
C TYR A 25 -42.80 -6.92 -27.18
N PHE A 26 -43.41 -6.03 -26.40
CA PHE A 26 -44.46 -5.12 -26.86
C PHE A 26 -43.91 -3.81 -27.44
N GLY A 27 -42.70 -3.40 -27.04
CA GLY A 27 -42.02 -2.23 -27.58
C GLY A 27 -42.92 -0.99 -27.64
N ASP A 28 -43.22 -0.54 -28.85
CA ASP A 28 -44.02 0.65 -29.13
C ASP A 28 -45.47 0.58 -28.60
N GLU A 29 -46.08 -0.60 -28.60
CA GLU A 29 -47.44 -0.79 -28.08
C GLU A 29 -47.52 -0.51 -26.58
N LEU A 30 -46.49 -0.94 -25.83
CA LEU A 30 -46.38 -0.66 -24.40
C LEU A 30 -46.22 0.85 -24.15
N ILE A 31 -45.41 1.54 -24.96
CA ILE A 31 -45.15 2.98 -24.83
C ILE A 31 -46.44 3.79 -25.03
N HIS A 32 -47.23 3.45 -26.04
CA HIS A 32 -48.54 4.07 -26.26
C HIS A 32 -49.56 3.72 -25.17
N TRP A 33 -49.58 2.47 -24.71
CA TRP A 33 -50.45 2.06 -23.59
C TRP A 33 -50.12 2.81 -22.30
N LEU A 34 -48.84 3.15 -22.08
CA LEU A 34 -48.38 4.00 -20.97
C LEU A 34 -48.69 5.50 -21.18
N GLY A 35 -49.32 5.89 -22.30
CA GLY A 35 -49.77 7.25 -22.56
C GLY A 35 -48.75 8.17 -23.24
N ILE A 36 -47.63 7.62 -23.72
CA ILE A 36 -46.60 8.37 -24.47
C ILE A 36 -47.01 8.39 -25.94
N ARG A 37 -46.97 9.58 -26.58
CA ARG A 37 -47.51 9.78 -27.94
C ARG A 37 -46.47 9.53 -29.03
N GLU A 38 -45.20 9.59 -28.66
CA GLU A 38 -44.08 9.38 -29.53
C GLU A 38 -43.87 7.89 -29.81
N ARG A 39 -43.46 7.57 -31.03
CA ARG A 39 -43.19 6.20 -31.47
C ARG A 39 -41.82 5.73 -30.98
N ALA A 40 -41.77 4.62 -30.26
CA ALA A 40 -40.53 3.92 -29.94
C ALA A 40 -39.98 3.21 -31.18
N LEU A 41 -38.68 3.40 -31.46
CA LEU A 41 -38.02 2.79 -32.61
C LEU A 41 -37.54 1.36 -32.32
N ARG A 42 -37.14 1.09 -31.08
CA ARG A 42 -36.72 -0.23 -30.55
C ARG A 42 -36.51 -0.13 -29.05
N ALA A 43 -36.56 -1.26 -28.35
CA ALA A 43 -35.99 -1.37 -27.01
C ALA A 43 -34.45 -1.24 -27.10
N VAL A 44 -33.86 -0.48 -26.17
CA VAL A 44 -32.41 -0.36 -26.01
C VAL A 44 -31.97 -1.05 -24.71
N PRO A 45 -30.75 -1.60 -24.64
CA PRO A 45 -30.25 -2.20 -23.40
C PRO A 45 -30.37 -1.22 -22.23
N THR A 46 -30.97 -1.67 -21.13
CA THR A 46 -31.13 -0.86 -19.90
C THR A 46 -29.93 -0.97 -18.97
N GLU A 47 -29.01 -1.90 -19.26
CA GLU A 47 -27.76 -2.07 -18.53
C GLU A 47 -26.71 -1.15 -19.14
N MET A 48 -26.42 -0.04 -18.47
CA MET A 48 -25.25 0.77 -18.76
C MET A 48 -24.04 0.09 -18.10
N VAL A 49 -23.21 -0.56 -18.92
CA VAL A 49 -21.93 -1.10 -18.46
C VAL A 49 -20.88 -0.01 -18.60
N GLU A 50 -20.58 0.67 -17.49
CA GLU A 50 -19.49 1.64 -17.43
C GLU A 50 -18.21 0.92 -16.98
N LEU A 51 -17.25 0.77 -17.90
CA LEU A 51 -15.92 0.23 -17.61
C LEU A 51 -15.00 1.41 -17.23
N GLU A 52 -15.03 1.81 -15.96
CA GLU A 52 -13.99 2.67 -15.41
C GLU A 52 -12.75 1.81 -15.11
N THR A 53 -11.66 2.02 -15.84
CA THR A 53 -10.34 1.50 -15.45
C THR A 53 -9.80 2.36 -14.29
N ARG A 54 -10.19 2.01 -13.06
CA ARG A 54 -9.57 2.58 -11.86
C ARG A 54 -8.23 1.91 -11.62
N HIS A 55 -7.15 2.66 -11.73
CA HIS A 55 -5.83 2.20 -11.36
C HIS A 55 -5.71 2.22 -9.84
N MET A 56 -6.01 1.09 -9.20
CA MET A 56 -5.74 0.88 -7.77
C MET A 56 -4.29 0.44 -7.63
N TYR A 57 -3.43 1.31 -7.08
CA TYR A 57 -2.06 0.98 -6.74
C TYR A 57 -2.00 0.73 -5.23
N GLU A 58 -1.95 -0.54 -4.84
CA GLU A 58 -1.49 -0.96 -3.52
C GLU A 58 0.04 -0.85 -3.48
N ASP A 59 0.64 -0.54 -2.32
CA ASP A 59 2.11 -0.48 -2.23
C ASP A 59 2.72 -1.88 -2.36
N PHE A 60 2.25 -2.84 -1.55
CA PHE A 60 2.61 -4.25 -1.69
C PHE A 60 1.45 -5.18 -1.35
N LEU A 61 1.42 -6.33 -2.04
CA LEU A 61 0.48 -7.42 -1.80
C LEU A 61 1.23 -8.75 -1.77
N TYR A 62 1.04 -9.53 -0.71
CA TYR A 62 1.65 -10.86 -0.57
C TYR A 62 0.61 -11.93 -0.31
N GLU A 63 0.72 -13.06 -1.01
CA GLU A 63 0.05 -14.30 -0.63
C GLU A 63 0.87 -14.99 0.45
N MET A 64 0.23 -15.29 1.57
CA MET A 64 0.87 -15.87 2.75
C MET A 64 0.65 -17.39 2.78
N GLU A 65 1.54 -18.13 3.43
CA GLU A 65 1.45 -19.60 3.56
C GLU A 65 0.16 -20.08 4.22
N ASN A 66 -0.49 -19.23 5.03
CA ASN A 66 -1.77 -19.52 5.67
C ASN A 66 -2.99 -19.31 4.73
N GLY A 67 -2.77 -18.96 3.47
CA GLY A 67 -3.80 -18.71 2.46
C GLY A 67 -4.48 -17.34 2.55
N MET A 68 -4.00 -16.43 3.40
CA MET A 68 -4.44 -15.03 3.44
C MET A 68 -3.56 -14.17 2.54
N TYR A 69 -4.10 -13.02 2.14
CA TYR A 69 -3.37 -12.00 1.40
C TYR A 69 -3.08 -10.81 2.31
N TYR A 70 -1.83 -10.37 2.40
CA TYR A 70 -1.45 -9.22 3.21
C TYR A 70 -1.21 -8.03 2.28
N HIS A 71 -2.10 -7.04 2.39
CA HIS A 71 -2.04 -5.75 1.69
C HIS A 71 -1.31 -4.76 2.59
N PHE A 72 -0.32 -4.05 2.05
CA PHE A 72 0.48 -3.07 2.79
C PHE A 72 0.32 -1.67 2.21
N GLU A 73 0.31 -0.66 3.09
CA GLU A 73 0.35 0.76 2.76
C GLU A 73 1.37 1.48 3.65
N PHE A 74 2.07 2.47 3.08
CA PHE A 74 3.01 3.33 3.80
C PHE A 74 2.42 4.72 4.01
N GLU A 75 2.32 5.13 5.28
CA GLU A 75 1.84 6.46 5.64
C GLU A 75 2.90 7.24 6.41
N SER A 76 3.40 8.31 5.81
CA SER A 76 4.36 9.19 6.49
C SER A 76 3.71 10.14 7.48
N ASP A 77 2.41 10.38 7.32
CA ASP A 77 1.61 11.28 8.14
C ASP A 77 0.57 10.49 8.95
N SER A 78 -0.32 11.21 9.64
CA SER A 78 -1.44 10.57 10.33
C SER A 78 -2.43 9.99 9.32
N ILE A 79 -2.89 8.77 9.58
CA ILE A 79 -3.91 8.08 8.77
C ILE A 79 -5.24 8.84 8.86
N SER A 80 -5.75 9.29 7.71
CA SER A 80 -7.03 10.00 7.62
C SER A 80 -8.22 9.05 7.46
N THR A 81 -9.44 9.59 7.53
CA THR A 81 -10.66 8.82 7.21
C THR A 81 -10.69 8.42 5.74
N GLU A 82 -10.21 9.28 4.83
CA GLU A 82 -10.18 9.00 3.39
C GLU A 82 -9.19 7.87 3.07
N ASP A 83 -8.04 7.84 3.76
CA ASP A 83 -7.08 6.74 3.61
C ASP A 83 -7.71 5.40 4.00
N LEU A 84 -8.40 5.35 5.14
CA LEU A 84 -9.08 4.13 5.58
C LEU A 84 -10.23 3.72 4.65
N ARG A 85 -10.89 4.67 3.96
CA ARG A 85 -11.87 4.35 2.91
C ARG A 85 -11.20 3.76 1.68
N ARG A 86 -10.08 4.35 1.23
CA ARG A 86 -9.26 3.86 0.12
C ARG A 86 -8.74 2.46 0.40
N PHE A 87 -8.16 2.22 1.58
CA PHE A 87 -7.66 0.90 1.97
C PHE A 87 -8.77 -0.16 2.00
N ARG A 88 -9.97 0.21 2.47
CA ARG A 88 -11.13 -0.68 2.47
C ARG A 88 -11.57 -1.06 1.05
N GLU A 89 -11.52 -0.12 0.10
CA GLU A 89 -11.83 -0.39 -1.32
C GLU A 89 -10.83 -1.38 -1.92
N TYR A 90 -9.53 -1.20 -1.61
CA TYR A 90 -8.46 -2.08 -2.07
C TYR A 90 -8.61 -3.49 -1.48
N GLU A 91 -8.75 -3.60 -0.16
CA GLU A 91 -8.94 -4.87 0.55
C GLU A 91 -10.12 -5.67 -0.03
N ALA A 92 -11.28 -5.02 -0.21
CA ALA A 92 -12.48 -5.67 -0.73
C ALA A 92 -12.32 -6.12 -2.19
N SER A 93 -11.63 -5.33 -2.99
CA SER A 93 -11.34 -5.65 -4.39
C SER A 93 -10.39 -6.84 -4.50
N THR A 94 -9.31 -6.82 -3.73
CA THR A 94 -8.31 -7.89 -3.66
C THR A 94 -8.93 -9.19 -3.13
N ALA A 95 -9.74 -9.13 -2.06
CA ALA A 95 -10.44 -10.29 -1.54
C ALA A 95 -11.38 -10.92 -2.58
N ARG A 96 -12.05 -10.09 -3.41
CA ARG A 96 -12.92 -10.56 -4.49
C ARG A 96 -12.13 -11.20 -5.63
N ILE A 97 -11.00 -10.62 -6.03
CA ILE A 97 -10.15 -11.11 -7.13
C ILE A 97 -9.56 -12.47 -6.77
N TYR A 98 -8.91 -12.55 -5.61
CA TYR A 98 -8.19 -13.76 -5.18
C TYR A 98 -9.07 -14.76 -4.44
N LYS A 99 -10.31 -14.38 -4.10
CA LYS A 99 -11.29 -15.21 -3.37
C LYS A 99 -10.72 -15.72 -2.04
N ALA A 100 -9.96 -14.86 -1.36
CA ALA A 100 -9.24 -15.17 -0.13
C ALA A 100 -9.38 -14.02 0.88
N PRO A 101 -9.27 -14.28 2.19
CA PRO A 101 -9.24 -13.22 3.19
C PRO A 101 -8.02 -12.31 2.98
N VAL A 102 -8.22 -11.01 3.16
CA VAL A 102 -7.15 -10.02 3.09
C VAL A 102 -7.00 -9.36 4.46
N VAL A 103 -5.76 -9.10 4.87
CA VAL A 103 -5.44 -8.29 6.05
C VAL A 103 -4.64 -7.08 5.59
N THR A 104 -5.15 -5.90 5.91
CA THR A 104 -4.46 -4.65 5.61
C THR A 104 -3.52 -4.27 6.74
N TYR A 105 -2.23 -4.11 6.42
CA TYR A 105 -1.18 -3.60 7.29
C TYR A 105 -0.79 -2.19 6.87
N VAL A 106 -0.73 -1.25 7.81
CA VAL A 106 -0.28 0.12 7.53
C VAL A 106 1.00 0.39 8.30
N ILE A 107 2.09 0.63 7.57
CA ILE A 107 3.40 0.97 8.12
C ILE A 107 3.47 2.48 8.25
N CYS A 108 3.50 2.97 9.49
CA CYS A 108 3.47 4.40 9.78
C CYS A 108 4.82 4.88 10.35
N SER A 109 5.35 5.96 9.77
CA SER A 109 6.53 6.66 10.26
C SER A 109 6.21 8.01 10.94
N SER A 110 4.93 8.34 11.12
CA SER A 110 4.49 9.60 11.69
C SER A 110 4.84 9.72 13.18
N GLU A 111 5.20 10.92 13.61
CA GLU A 111 5.41 11.29 15.03
C GLU A 111 4.09 11.33 15.84
N VAL A 112 2.94 11.19 15.19
CA VAL A 112 1.64 11.24 15.84
C VAL A 112 1.47 10.06 16.79
N LYS A 113 1.19 10.37 18.07
CA LYS A 113 1.10 9.37 19.15
C LYS A 113 -0.10 8.42 19.02
N ASN A 114 -1.23 8.94 18.52
CA ASN A 114 -2.48 8.22 18.41
C ASN A 114 -2.88 8.14 16.94
N LEU A 115 -2.56 7.01 16.31
CA LEU A 115 -2.93 6.74 14.93
C LEU A 115 -4.34 6.17 14.88
N ARG A 116 -5.11 6.59 13.88
CA ARG A 116 -6.41 5.99 13.60
C ARG A 116 -6.19 4.65 12.88
N ASP A 117 -6.71 3.59 13.47
CA ASP A 117 -6.61 2.23 12.92
C ASP A 117 -7.94 1.75 12.32
N SER A 118 -9.01 2.54 12.43
CA SER A 118 -10.36 2.11 12.08
C SER A 118 -11.29 3.25 11.69
N ILE A 119 -12.28 2.92 10.86
CA ILE A 119 -13.44 3.76 10.55
C ILE A 119 -14.72 2.96 10.79
N THR A 120 -15.76 3.63 11.26
CA THR A 120 -17.11 3.06 11.36
C THR A 120 -18.04 3.81 10.44
N GLU A 121 -18.68 3.09 9.52
CA GLU A 121 -19.64 3.63 8.56
C GLU A 121 -20.91 2.77 8.55
N GLY A 122 -22.02 3.37 9.02
CA GLY A 122 -23.25 2.64 9.27
C GLY A 122 -23.03 1.59 10.36
N ILE A 123 -23.33 0.32 10.05
CA ILE A 123 -23.19 -0.82 10.97
C ILE A 123 -21.82 -1.51 10.88
N ASN A 124 -20.96 -1.12 9.93
CA ASN A 124 -19.69 -1.79 9.67
C ASN A 124 -18.53 -0.98 10.25
N THR A 125 -17.59 -1.68 10.90
CA THR A 125 -16.29 -1.12 11.28
C THR A 125 -15.21 -1.80 10.46
N TYR A 126 -14.46 -0.99 9.72
CA TYR A 126 -13.25 -1.41 9.02
C TYR A 126 -12.04 -1.10 9.91
N ARG A 127 -11.08 -2.03 10.01
CA ARG A 127 -9.88 -1.90 10.85
C ARG A 127 -8.66 -2.41 10.11
N VAL A 128 -7.55 -1.71 10.27
CA VAL A 128 -6.23 -2.08 9.75
C VAL A 128 -5.27 -2.46 10.88
N SER A 129 -4.26 -3.25 10.56
CA SER A 129 -3.17 -3.59 11.47
C SER A 129 -2.06 -2.55 11.36
N LEU A 130 -1.83 -1.78 12.42
CA LEU A 130 -0.80 -0.73 12.42
C LEU A 130 0.57 -1.27 12.81
N ILE A 131 1.60 -0.89 12.04
CA ILE A 131 3.01 -1.07 12.36
C ILE A 131 3.63 0.31 12.53
N ARG A 132 4.02 0.66 13.75
CA ARG A 132 4.56 1.99 14.07
C ARG A 132 6.08 1.94 14.15
N LEU A 133 6.76 2.45 13.13
CA LEU A 133 8.23 2.49 13.13
C LEU A 133 8.78 3.37 14.25
N LYS A 134 8.03 4.40 14.68
CA LYS A 134 8.42 5.29 15.78
C LYS A 134 8.44 4.63 17.16
N ASP A 135 7.82 3.47 17.32
CA ASP A 135 7.86 2.73 18.58
C ASP A 135 9.19 1.97 18.75
N GLU A 136 9.92 1.75 17.63
CA GLU A 136 11.26 1.17 17.63
C GLU A 136 12.35 2.22 17.89
N ASN A 137 13.46 1.81 18.52
CA ASN A 137 14.58 2.69 18.83
C ASN A 137 15.73 2.50 17.83
N GLY A 138 15.80 3.38 16.84
CA GLY A 138 16.82 3.35 15.80
C GLY A 138 18.24 3.59 16.33
N ASP A 139 18.41 4.39 17.38
CA ASP A 139 19.73 4.68 17.95
C ASP A 139 20.34 3.41 18.56
N ARG A 140 19.57 2.71 19.39
CA ARG A 140 19.99 1.46 20.03
C ARG A 140 20.28 0.38 18.99
N LEU A 141 19.46 0.29 17.95
CA LEU A 141 19.69 -0.62 16.83
C LEU A 141 21.02 -0.32 16.15
N LEU A 142 21.31 0.95 15.83
CA LEU A 142 22.55 1.34 15.16
C LEU A 142 23.78 1.10 16.03
N GLU A 143 23.70 1.35 17.34
CA GLU A 143 24.77 1.01 18.29
C GLU A 143 25.07 -0.50 18.27
N GLN A 144 24.03 -1.34 18.33
CA GLN A 144 24.18 -2.80 18.28
C GLN A 144 24.79 -3.29 16.95
N LEU A 145 24.40 -2.68 15.83
CA LEU A 145 24.92 -3.05 14.52
C LEU A 145 26.36 -2.55 14.30
N ALA A 146 26.74 -1.42 14.88
CA ALA A 146 28.10 -0.92 14.83
C ALA A 146 29.08 -1.78 15.63
N GLU A 147 28.62 -2.40 16.73
CA GLU A 147 29.42 -3.31 17.54
C GLU A 147 29.62 -4.70 16.90
N LYS A 148 28.75 -5.10 15.96
CA LYS A 148 28.93 -6.34 15.21
C LYS A 148 30.16 -6.24 14.31
N THR A 149 31.09 -7.17 14.46
CA THR A 149 32.23 -7.30 13.53
C THR A 149 31.71 -7.52 12.11
N ALA A 150 32.34 -6.85 11.12
CA ALA A 150 31.93 -6.88 9.72
C ALA A 150 31.48 -8.27 9.24
N GLY A 151 32.21 -9.35 9.51
CA GLY A 151 31.83 -10.71 9.06
C GLY A 151 30.50 -11.30 9.58
N ASN A 152 29.80 -10.65 10.51
CA ASN A 152 28.58 -11.17 11.15
C ASN A 152 27.29 -10.43 10.75
N LEU A 153 27.35 -9.43 9.86
CA LEU A 153 26.14 -8.75 9.39
C LEU A 153 25.38 -9.64 8.40
N THR A 154 24.10 -9.85 8.68
CA THR A 154 23.19 -10.64 7.86
C THR A 154 22.24 -9.75 7.07
N ARG A 155 21.56 -10.29 6.05
CA ARG A 155 20.53 -9.53 5.32
C ARG A 155 19.39 -9.09 6.25
N GLU A 156 19.06 -9.90 7.26
CA GLU A 156 18.06 -9.58 8.28
C GLU A 156 18.47 -8.40 9.16
N ASP A 157 19.77 -8.19 9.37
CA ASP A 157 20.29 -7.01 10.08
C ASP A 157 20.20 -5.72 9.25
N ILE A 158 20.28 -5.84 7.92
CA ILE A 158 20.24 -4.68 7.02
C ILE A 158 18.83 -4.10 6.89
N ILE A 159 17.79 -4.93 6.93
CA ILE A 159 16.39 -4.48 6.82
C ILE A 159 16.06 -3.40 7.88
N PRO A 160 16.20 -3.66 9.20
CA PRO A 160 15.89 -2.67 10.22
C PRO A 160 16.85 -1.47 10.16
N LEU A 161 18.11 -1.67 9.74
CA LEU A 161 19.06 -0.58 9.51
C LEU A 161 18.53 0.44 8.49
N LEU A 162 18.02 -0.04 7.35
CA LEU A 162 17.46 0.83 6.31
C LEU A 162 16.22 1.59 6.80
N PHE A 163 15.43 1.01 7.70
CA PHE A 163 14.27 1.67 8.29
C PHE A 163 14.59 2.59 9.47
N SER A 164 15.80 2.52 10.03
CA SER A 164 16.18 3.31 11.23
C SER A 164 16.03 4.84 11.10
N PRO A 165 16.14 5.49 9.91
CA PRO A 165 15.80 6.90 9.76
C PRO A 165 14.32 7.21 10.06
N LEU A 166 13.43 6.23 9.89
CA LEU A 166 11.99 6.37 10.15
C LEU A 166 11.60 6.02 11.59
N MET A 167 12.53 5.46 12.37
CA MET A 167 12.28 5.01 13.74
C MET A 167 12.31 6.16 14.76
N GLY A 168 12.01 5.84 16.02
CA GLY A 168 12.24 6.73 17.16
C GLY A 168 13.71 6.78 17.54
N GLY A 169 14.11 7.78 18.31
CA GLY A 169 15.51 7.96 18.73
C GLY A 169 15.82 9.39 19.15
N ARG A 170 16.95 9.57 19.83
CA ARG A 170 17.54 10.85 20.20
C ARG A 170 18.40 11.42 19.08
N PHE A 171 19.09 10.57 18.31
CA PHE A 171 19.89 11.04 17.19
C PHE A 171 19.01 11.78 16.18
N ARG A 172 19.55 12.88 15.64
CA ARG A 172 18.92 13.60 14.53
C ARG A 172 18.93 12.75 13.27
N GLN A 173 18.02 13.03 12.35
CA GLN A 173 17.91 12.32 11.07
C GLN A 173 19.26 12.20 10.34
N LYS A 174 19.98 13.32 10.21
CA LYS A 174 21.31 13.36 9.59
C LYS A 174 22.28 12.34 10.21
N GLU A 175 22.34 12.31 11.54
CA GLU A 175 23.27 11.43 12.26
C GLU A 175 22.91 9.96 12.08
N ARG A 176 21.61 9.61 12.11
CA ARG A 176 21.17 8.22 11.87
C ARG A 176 21.55 7.76 10.46
N ILE A 177 21.31 8.60 9.45
CA ILE A 177 21.63 8.27 8.06
C ILE A 177 23.15 8.08 7.89
N LEU A 178 23.98 8.96 8.47
CA LEU A 178 25.44 8.81 8.43
C LEU A 178 25.90 7.49 9.06
N ARG A 179 25.37 7.14 10.24
CA ARG A 179 25.69 5.86 10.91
C ARG A 179 25.24 4.66 10.09
N CYS A 180 24.10 4.73 9.41
CA CYS A 180 23.67 3.67 8.50
C CYS A 180 24.68 3.46 7.37
N ILE A 181 25.14 4.54 6.73
CA ILE A 181 26.13 4.50 5.65
C ILE A 181 27.45 3.92 6.16
N GLU A 182 27.88 4.29 7.36
CA GLU A 182 29.09 3.74 7.99
C GLU A 182 28.99 2.22 8.21
N VAL A 183 27.86 1.73 8.72
CA VAL A 183 27.62 0.29 8.89
C VAL A 183 27.58 -0.42 7.53
N LEU A 184 26.95 0.16 6.50
CA LEU A 184 26.92 -0.41 5.15
C LEU A 184 28.32 -0.49 4.52
N LYS A 185 29.18 0.50 4.77
CA LYS A 185 30.57 0.49 4.31
C LYS A 185 31.33 -0.71 4.88
N ASN A 186 31.11 -1.05 6.15
CA ASN A 186 31.68 -2.24 6.76
C ASN A 186 31.12 -3.54 6.17
N ALA A 187 29.91 -3.49 5.59
CA ALA A 187 29.23 -4.61 4.97
C ALA A 187 29.60 -4.84 3.48
N GLU A 188 30.39 -3.96 2.86
CA GLU A 188 30.81 -4.06 1.45
C GLU A 188 31.58 -5.35 1.10
N THR A 189 32.20 -5.98 2.09
CA THR A 189 32.94 -7.25 1.91
C THR A 189 32.06 -8.48 1.99
N ILE A 190 30.81 -8.33 2.44
CA ILE A 190 29.85 -9.41 2.71
C ILE A 190 28.80 -9.48 1.61
N PHE A 191 28.26 -8.33 1.22
CA PHE A 191 27.17 -8.25 0.25
C PHE A 191 27.69 -7.94 -1.16
N PRO A 192 26.98 -8.39 -2.21
CA PRO A 192 27.28 -7.97 -3.57
C PRO A 192 27.25 -6.45 -3.70
N GLN A 193 28.16 -5.89 -4.48
CA GLN A 193 28.28 -4.43 -4.63
C GLN A 193 26.97 -3.78 -5.12
N ASN A 194 26.22 -4.44 -5.99
CA ASN A 194 24.94 -3.93 -6.47
C ASN A 194 23.87 -3.86 -5.37
N ASP A 195 23.95 -4.72 -4.36
CA ASP A 195 23.02 -4.69 -3.23
C ASP A 195 23.35 -3.52 -2.30
N ILE A 196 24.63 -3.34 -1.96
CA ILE A 196 25.09 -2.17 -1.18
C ILE A 196 24.67 -0.86 -1.87
N ARG A 197 24.85 -0.75 -3.18
CA ARG A 197 24.41 0.44 -3.95
C ARG A 197 22.92 0.72 -3.82
N LYS A 198 22.07 -0.31 -3.85
CA LYS A 198 20.63 -0.16 -3.65
C LYS A 198 20.30 0.28 -2.22
N MET A 199 20.99 -0.30 -1.23
CA MET A 199 20.85 0.05 0.19
C MET A 199 21.25 1.52 0.44
N GLU A 200 22.37 1.96 -0.13
CA GLU A 200 22.82 3.35 -0.07
C GLU A 200 21.87 4.31 -0.78
N ALA A 201 21.32 3.92 -1.94
CA ALA A 201 20.35 4.72 -2.66
C ALA A 201 19.07 4.96 -1.83
N ILE A 202 18.58 3.94 -1.11
CA ILE A 202 17.43 4.08 -0.19
C ILE A 202 17.74 5.12 0.90
N LEU A 203 18.91 5.03 1.53
CA LEU A 203 19.32 5.98 2.56
C LEU A 203 19.49 7.40 2.00
N TYR A 204 20.02 7.52 0.78
CA TYR A 204 20.14 8.80 0.09
C TYR A 204 18.77 9.40 -0.24
N THR A 205 17.78 8.58 -0.63
CA THR A 205 16.39 9.05 -0.81
C THR A 205 15.83 9.60 0.49
N PHE A 206 16.08 8.96 1.64
CA PHE A 206 15.69 9.51 2.94
C PHE A 206 16.44 10.81 3.28
N ALA A 207 17.73 10.90 2.94
CA ALA A 207 18.50 12.12 3.13
C ALA A 207 17.90 13.30 2.35
N VAL A 208 17.57 13.09 1.07
CA VAL A 208 16.91 14.10 0.24
C VAL A 208 15.54 14.49 0.79
N LYS A 209 14.80 13.54 1.38
CA LYS A 209 13.48 13.79 1.96
C LYS A 209 13.55 14.60 3.27
N PHE A 210 14.53 14.33 4.13
CA PHE A 210 14.51 14.80 5.52
C PHE A 210 15.52 15.89 5.85
N LEU A 211 16.56 16.08 5.04
CA LEU A 211 17.67 16.97 5.34
C LEU A 211 17.62 18.23 4.47
N ASP A 212 18.15 19.33 5.02
CA ASP A 212 18.37 20.55 4.24
C ASP A 212 19.62 20.43 3.34
N ASP A 213 19.81 21.41 2.45
CA ASP A 213 20.90 21.42 1.47
C ASP A 213 22.31 21.40 2.12
N ASP A 214 22.46 21.98 3.32
CA ASP A 214 23.74 22.01 4.03
C ASP A 214 24.01 20.68 4.73
N GLU A 215 23.00 20.08 5.36
CA GLU A 215 23.07 18.75 5.94
C GLU A 215 23.33 17.68 4.85
N LEU A 216 22.72 17.83 3.67
CA LEU A 216 22.86 16.92 2.54
C LEU A 216 24.29 16.90 1.97
N LYS A 217 25.04 18.01 2.04
CA LYS A 217 26.47 18.04 1.63
C LYS A 217 27.28 17.00 2.39
N SER A 218 27.10 16.89 3.71
CA SER A 218 27.80 15.87 4.50
C SER A 218 27.40 14.44 4.14
N ILE A 219 26.13 14.21 3.75
CA ILE A 219 25.71 12.90 3.25
C ILE A 219 26.37 12.61 1.89
N LYS A 220 26.42 13.59 0.98
CA LYS A 220 27.10 13.45 -0.31
C LYS A 220 28.58 13.13 -0.14
N GLU A 221 29.25 13.77 0.81
CA GLU A 221 30.65 13.45 1.14
C GLU A 221 30.78 12.01 1.67
N ALA A 222 29.89 11.58 2.57
CA ALA A 222 29.89 10.20 3.07
C ALA A 222 29.67 9.18 1.95
N VAL A 223 28.70 9.42 1.05
CA VAL A 223 28.41 8.57 -0.13
C VAL A 223 29.51 8.66 -1.18
N ALA A 224 30.15 9.81 -1.38
CA ALA A 224 31.30 9.98 -2.27
C ALA A 224 32.46 9.05 -1.88
N MET A 225 32.60 8.79 -0.57
CA MET A 225 33.58 7.86 -0.01
C MET A 225 33.12 6.39 -0.02
N THR A 226 31.94 6.09 -0.58
CA THR A 226 31.45 4.73 -0.87
C THR A 226 31.59 4.41 -2.36
N LYS A 227 31.40 3.14 -2.72
CA LYS A 227 31.47 2.70 -4.12
C LYS A 227 30.36 3.28 -5.01
N LEU A 228 29.22 3.72 -4.44
CA LEU A 228 28.17 4.40 -5.20
C LEU A 228 28.64 5.79 -5.63
N GLY A 229 29.24 6.56 -4.71
CA GLY A 229 29.69 7.91 -5.02
C GLY A 229 30.88 7.97 -5.97
N GLN A 230 31.78 6.98 -5.91
CA GLN A 230 32.87 6.84 -6.89
C GLN A 230 32.38 6.77 -8.35
N MET A 231 31.17 6.25 -8.60
CA MET A 231 30.61 6.17 -9.95
C MET A 231 29.80 7.39 -10.40
N ILE A 232 29.26 8.18 -9.46
CA ILE A 232 28.45 9.36 -9.80
C ILE A 232 29.36 10.57 -10.06
N TRP A 233 30.56 10.58 -9.46
CA TRP A 233 31.54 11.66 -9.57
C TRP A 233 32.78 11.31 -10.45
N GLU A 234 32.80 10.14 -11.08
CA GLU A 234 33.63 9.83 -12.27
C GLU A 234 32.85 10.15 -13.56
#